data_AF-A0A9P8DCE6-F1
#
_entry.id   AF-A0A9P8DCE6-F1
#
_cell.length_a   1.000
_cell.length_b   1.000
_cell.length_c   1.000
_cell.angle_alpha   90.00
_cell.angle_beta   90.00
_cell.angle_gamma   90.00
#
_symmetry.space_group_name_H-M   'P 1'
#
loop_
_entity.id
_entity.type
_entity.pdbx_description
1 polymer ?
#
loop_
_entity_poly.entity_id
_entity_poly.type
_entity_poly.pdbx_seq_one_letter_code
_entity_poly.pdbx_strand_id
1 'polypeptide(L)'
;MQFLSITSLLALATLASAKLHSQAVCVTNRRYDPIGGTSWSPSYNWKVNYEILPDATNCACAYYKNRNTGNNQWDKCPDCKFVGNPSCKCLDGMRC
;
A
#
# COMPACT_ATOMS: atom_id res chain seq x y z
N MET A 1 -27.17 27.53 -28.62
CA MET A 1 -26.75 27.36 -27.21
C MET A 1 -26.79 25.87 -26.78
N GLN A 2 -26.15 24.98 -27.53
CA GLN A 2 -26.13 23.53 -27.23
C GLN A 2 -24.71 22.98 -27.00
N PHE A 3 -23.68 23.72 -27.44
CA PHE A 3 -22.28 23.29 -27.30
C PHE A 3 -21.69 23.51 -25.90
N LEU A 4 -22.29 24.40 -25.09
CA LEU A 4 -21.86 24.67 -23.71
C LEU A 4 -22.26 23.55 -22.73
N SER A 5 -23.27 22.75 -23.07
CA SER A 5 -23.78 21.71 -22.17
C SER A 5 -22.86 20.48 -22.13
N ILE A 6 -22.17 20.18 -23.23
CA ILE A 6 -21.34 18.97 -23.37
C ILE A 6 -19.98 19.16 -22.67
N THR A 7 -19.43 20.37 -22.68
CA THR A 7 -18.14 20.67 -22.04
C THR A 7 -18.17 20.52 -20.52
N SER A 8 -19.34 20.64 -19.89
CA SER A 8 -19.50 20.55 -18.44
C SER A 8 -19.44 19.11 -17.90
N LEU A 9 -19.81 18.10 -18.71
CA LEU A 9 -19.82 16.70 -18.29
C LEU A 9 -18.43 16.06 -18.24
N LEU A 10 -17.47 16.58 -19.00
CA LEU A 10 -16.10 16.04 -19.03
C LEU A 10 -15.25 16.50 -17.82
N ALA A 11 -15.67 17.58 -17.14
CA ALA A 11 -14.95 18.14 -15.99
C ALA A 11 -15.15 17.36 -14.68
N LEU A 12 -16.12 16.43 -14.62
CA LEU A 12 -16.45 15.65 -13.42
C LEU A 12 -15.81 14.25 -13.38
N ALA A 13 -14.89 13.94 -14.30
CA ALA A 13 -13.98 12.80 -14.13
C ALA A 13 -12.98 13.11 -13.00
N THR A 14 -13.49 13.18 -11.79
CA THR A 14 -12.74 13.33 -10.56
C THR A 14 -11.78 12.14 -10.46
N LEU A 15 -10.48 12.45 -10.39
CA LEU A 15 -9.44 11.46 -10.20
C LEU A 15 -9.63 10.82 -8.82
N ALA A 16 -10.31 9.68 -8.78
CA ALA A 16 -10.28 8.79 -7.62
C ALA A 16 -8.87 8.19 -7.55
N SER A 17 -7.94 8.88 -6.90
CA SER A 17 -6.63 8.31 -6.60
C SER A 17 -6.77 7.33 -5.44
N ALA A 18 -6.90 6.05 -5.79
CA ALA A 18 -6.62 5.00 -4.83
C ALA A 18 -5.13 5.10 -4.45
N LYS A 19 -4.83 5.31 -3.16
CA LYS A 19 -3.46 5.19 -2.65
C LYS A 19 -3.07 3.71 -2.71
N LEU A 20 -2.48 3.33 -3.82
CA LEU A 20 -2.24 1.97 -4.26
C LEU A 20 -0.78 1.65 -3.96
N HIS A 21 -0.51 0.73 -3.03
CA HIS A 21 0.86 0.41 -2.66
C HIS A 21 1.36 -0.76 -3.50
N SER A 22 2.39 -0.59 -4.33
CA SER A 22 2.90 -1.70 -5.16
C SER A 22 3.60 -2.82 -4.37
N GLN A 23 3.84 -2.63 -3.08
CA GLN A 23 4.51 -3.56 -2.18
C GLN A 23 3.96 -3.52 -0.74
N ALA A 24 3.82 -4.69 -0.10
CA ALA A 24 3.38 -4.81 1.29
C ALA A 24 4.16 -5.92 2.02
N VAL A 25 4.34 -5.71 3.32
CA VAL A 25 5.04 -6.61 4.24
C VAL A 25 4.27 -6.72 5.55
N CYS A 26 4.18 -7.91 6.13
CA CYS A 26 3.67 -8.10 7.47
C CYS A 26 4.79 -7.78 8.47
N VAL A 27 4.49 -6.95 9.46
CA VAL A 27 5.45 -6.55 10.49
C VAL A 27 4.91 -6.80 11.90
N THR A 28 5.80 -7.03 12.84
CA THR A 28 5.48 -7.13 14.27
C THR A 28 6.46 -6.29 15.10
N ASN A 29 6.24 -6.26 16.42
CA ASN A 29 7.13 -5.61 17.40
C ASN A 29 7.45 -4.15 17.04
N ARG A 30 6.47 -3.41 16.51
CA ARG A 30 6.65 -2.02 16.11
C ARG A 30 6.90 -1.15 17.34
N ARG A 31 8.08 -0.55 17.41
CA ARG A 31 8.51 0.31 18.52
C ARG A 31 9.20 1.57 18.02
N TYR A 32 9.19 2.60 18.85
CA TYR A 32 9.83 3.88 18.59
C TYR A 32 11.02 3.99 19.51
N ASP A 33 12.21 3.84 18.94
CA ASP A 33 13.45 3.96 19.69
C ASP A 33 14.08 5.33 19.40
N PRO A 34 14.56 6.06 20.42
CA PRO A 34 15.33 7.27 20.22
C PRO A 34 16.65 6.90 19.51
N ILE A 35 17.03 7.72 18.53
CA ILE A 35 18.28 7.59 17.80
C ILE A 35 19.03 8.93 17.84
N GLY A 36 20.36 8.88 17.73
CA GLY A 36 21.21 10.05 17.83
C GLY A 36 21.73 10.28 19.26
N GLY A 37 22.11 11.53 19.57
CA GLY A 37 22.67 11.90 20.86
C GLY A 37 21.65 11.88 22.02
N THR A 38 22.00 12.56 23.12
CA THR A 38 21.08 12.74 24.25
C THR A 38 19.88 13.61 23.86
N SER A 39 18.82 13.65 24.70
CA SER A 39 17.57 14.40 24.42
C SER A 39 17.76 15.91 24.14
N TRP A 40 18.94 16.47 24.43
CA TRP A 40 19.28 17.88 24.20
C TRP A 40 20.14 18.09 22.94
N SER A 41 20.50 17.02 22.23
CA SER A 41 21.32 17.08 21.03
C SER A 41 20.45 17.43 19.81
N PRO A 42 20.92 18.28 18.87
CA PRO A 42 20.26 18.52 17.59
C PRO A 42 20.08 17.25 16.74
N SER A 43 20.87 16.21 17.03
CA SER A 43 20.80 14.90 16.38
C SER A 43 19.73 13.97 16.97
N TYR A 44 19.09 14.36 18.08
CA TYR A 44 18.07 13.54 18.73
C TYR A 44 16.85 13.38 17.84
N ASN A 45 16.57 12.15 17.43
CA ASN A 45 15.47 11.82 16.55
C ASN A 45 14.82 10.50 16.99
N TRP A 46 13.75 10.11 16.31
CA TRP A 46 13.01 8.88 16.61
C TRP A 46 13.00 7.99 15.39
N LYS A 47 13.35 6.72 15.58
CA LYS A 47 13.27 5.71 14.53
C LYS A 47 12.20 4.70 14.88
N VAL A 48 11.38 4.36 13.89
CA VAL A 48 10.49 3.20 13.99
C VAL A 48 11.29 1.94 13.69
N ASN A 49 11.36 1.04 14.65
CA ASN A 49 11.88 -0.31 14.46
C ASN A 49 10.72 -1.30 14.42
N TYR A 50 10.86 -2.31 13.59
CA TYR A 50 9.88 -3.38 13.42
C TYR A 50 10.59 -4.61 12.89
N GLU A 51 9.99 -5.76 13.15
CA GLU A 51 10.43 -7.05 12.64
C GLU A 51 9.55 -7.45 11.47
N ILE A 52 10.15 -7.85 10.35
CA ILE A 52 9.41 -8.28 9.16
C ILE A 52 9.16 -9.79 9.26
N LEU A 53 7.92 -10.20 9.07
CA LEU A 53 7.47 -11.58 9.15
C LEU A 53 7.31 -12.17 7.75
N PRO A 54 8.30 -12.93 7.23
CA PRO A 54 8.27 -13.46 5.86
C PRO A 54 7.12 -14.43 5.63
N ASP A 55 6.89 -15.36 6.55
CA ASP A 55 5.86 -16.39 6.42
C ASP A 55 4.45 -15.78 6.47
N ALA A 56 4.23 -14.84 7.39
CA ALA A 56 2.98 -14.11 7.47
C ALA A 56 2.74 -13.28 6.18
N THR A 57 3.79 -12.66 5.65
CA THR A 57 3.71 -11.90 4.39
C THR A 57 3.35 -12.82 3.22
N ASN A 58 3.98 -14.00 3.13
CA ASN A 58 3.67 -14.98 2.08
C ASN A 58 2.23 -15.50 2.19
N CYS A 59 1.79 -15.84 3.40
CA CYS A 59 0.43 -16.26 3.68
C CYS A 59 -0.59 -15.19 3.26
N ALA A 60 -0.40 -13.94 3.70
CA ALA A 60 -1.25 -12.82 3.30
C ALA A 60 -1.25 -12.64 1.77
N CYS A 61 -0.09 -12.74 1.12
CA CYS A 61 0.02 -12.62 -0.33
C CYS A 61 -0.79 -13.69 -1.08
N ALA A 62 -0.78 -14.94 -0.58
CA ALA A 62 -1.58 -16.02 -1.15
C ALA A 62 -3.09 -15.78 -0.98
N TYR A 63 -3.52 -15.27 0.17
CA TYR A 63 -4.92 -14.86 0.39
C TYR A 63 -5.32 -13.73 -0.56
N TYR A 64 -4.47 -12.72 -0.72
CA TYR A 64 -4.75 -11.58 -1.59
C TYR A 64 -4.80 -11.95 -3.07
N LYS A 65 -3.93 -12.86 -3.51
CA LYS A 65 -3.99 -13.41 -4.87
C LYS A 65 -5.34 -14.10 -5.17
N ASN A 66 -5.93 -14.73 -4.16
CA ASN A 66 -7.21 -15.43 -4.27
C ASN A 66 -8.42 -14.55 -3.90
N ARG A 67 -8.22 -13.25 -3.68
CA ARG A 67 -9.30 -12.33 -3.31
C ARG A 67 -10.30 -12.20 -4.44
N ASN A 68 -11.59 -12.31 -4.10
CA ASN A 68 -12.70 -12.11 -5.01
C ASN A 68 -13.92 -11.57 -4.24
N THR A 69 -13.87 -10.28 -3.87
CA THR A 69 -14.92 -9.64 -3.04
C THR A 69 -16.01 -8.93 -3.84
N GLY A 70 -15.95 -8.98 -5.18
CA GLY A 70 -16.83 -8.21 -6.06
C GLY A 70 -16.32 -8.19 -7.50
N ASN A 71 -16.83 -7.25 -8.30
CA ASN A 71 -16.57 -7.16 -9.73
C ASN A 71 -15.65 -6.00 -10.13
N ASN A 72 -15.17 -5.20 -9.18
CA ASN A 72 -14.28 -4.08 -9.49
C ASN A 72 -12.82 -4.53 -9.61
N GLN A 73 -11.98 -3.70 -10.22
CA GLN A 73 -10.54 -4.00 -10.37
C GLN A 73 -9.84 -4.25 -9.03
N TRP A 74 -10.23 -3.56 -7.96
CA TRP A 74 -9.65 -3.75 -6.62
C TRP A 74 -10.26 -4.92 -5.82
N ASP A 75 -11.31 -5.56 -6.33
CA ASP A 75 -11.91 -6.74 -5.70
C ASP A 75 -11.14 -8.03 -6.01
N LYS A 76 -10.23 -7.97 -6.99
CA LYS A 76 -9.44 -9.08 -7.51
C LYS A 76 -7.99 -8.61 -7.65
N CYS A 77 -7.02 -9.39 -7.17
CA CYS A 77 -5.61 -9.08 -7.33
C CYS A 77 -4.85 -10.25 -7.99
N PRO A 78 -5.10 -10.55 -9.29
CA PRO A 78 -4.54 -11.72 -9.97
C PRO A 78 -3.02 -11.65 -10.19
N ASP A 79 -2.47 -10.44 -10.12
CA ASP A 79 -1.08 -10.08 -10.37
C ASP A 79 -0.21 -10.05 -9.10
N CYS A 80 -0.81 -10.28 -7.91
CA CYS A 80 -0.07 -10.33 -6.66
C CYS A 80 0.86 -11.55 -6.58
N LYS A 81 2.13 -11.28 -6.28
CA LYS A 81 3.18 -12.29 -6.13
C LYS A 81 4.11 -11.95 -4.98
N PHE A 82 4.55 -12.98 -4.27
CA PHE A 82 5.63 -12.85 -3.30
C PHE A 82 6.96 -12.75 -4.07
N VAL A 83 7.69 -11.65 -3.92
CA VAL A 83 8.96 -11.41 -4.63
C VAL A 83 10.04 -10.96 -3.66
N GLY A 84 11.29 -11.26 -4.07
CA GLY A 84 12.50 -11.21 -3.24
C GLY A 84 12.56 -10.08 -2.22
N ASN A 85 12.90 -10.47 -0.99
CA ASN A 85 12.91 -9.72 0.27
C ASN A 85 11.49 -9.44 0.81
N PRO A 86 11.09 -10.14 1.88
CA PRO A 86 9.77 -10.73 2.10
C PRO A 86 8.62 -9.76 1.88
N SER A 87 8.22 -9.61 0.61
CA SER A 87 7.22 -8.65 0.20
C SER A 87 6.27 -9.27 -0.79
N CYS A 88 4.99 -9.00 -0.60
CA CYS A 88 4.00 -9.18 -1.64
C CYS A 88 4.10 -7.96 -2.57
N LYS A 89 4.12 -8.16 -3.89
CA LYS A 89 4.03 -7.09 -4.88
C LYS A 89 2.86 -7.34 -5.82
N CYS A 90 2.16 -6.27 -6.16
CA CYS A 90 1.08 -6.25 -7.14
C CYS A 90 1.34 -5.05 -8.06
N LEU A 91 1.33 -5.27 -9.37
CA LEU A 91 1.65 -4.31 -10.42
C LEU A 91 0.59 -3.21 -10.51
N ASP A 92 -0.68 -3.59 -10.33
CA ASP A 92 -1.80 -2.66 -10.21
C ASP A 92 -1.97 -2.19 -8.76
N GLY A 93 -0.91 -2.31 -7.95
CA GLY A 93 -0.78 -2.03 -6.53
C GLY A 93 -1.86 -2.59 -5.59
N MET A 94 -1.48 -2.74 -4.33
CA MET A 94 -2.35 -3.21 -3.27
C MET A 94 -3.32 -2.11 -2.87
N ARG A 95 -4.53 -2.20 -3.46
CA ARG A 95 -5.78 -2.09 -2.69
C ARG A 95 -6.36 -3.47 -2.35
N CYS A 96 -5.52 -4.48 -2.45
CA CYS A 96 -5.61 -5.62 -1.56
C CYS A 96 -5.33 -5.07 -0.13
#